data_AF-A0A8J3J1K3-F1
#
_entry.id   AF-A0A8J3J1K3-F1
#
_cell.length_a   1.000
_cell.length_b   1.000
_cell.length_c   1.000
_cell.angle_alpha   90.00
_cell.angle_beta   90.00
_cell.angle_gamma   90.00
#
_symmetry.space_group_name_H-M   'P 1'
#
loop_
_entity.id
_entity.type
_entity.pdbx_description
1 polymer ?
#
loop_
_entity_poly.entity_id
_entity_poly.type
_entity_poly.pdbx_seq_one_letter_code
_entity_poly.pdbx_strand_id
1 'polypeptide(L)'
;MSIIGLSARPETLLFLAWAIRTDLRERLIQVHQARQYDATAPEYVLRGAIKYSQPPVFEGDSVYGPVYEALFVYRLNRVEFRLVDWALRGYNAVYLKEAEAAALDGTYSTAETGILWQSIAKNDRLLFHVKSIGRDWGGNIQQVANALRLLFVFRTPLLMRTSTSSFLFQEFVSMSLEQVNWVELAALVLEIPYQPGETLQKEGDDEAMQLALLKELLWRGYVDFGEFSLHPLFSQQVHDLCMDLTDACFQAQREVERLEESQHLYRN
;
A
#
# COMPACT_ATOMS: atom_id res chain seq x y z
N MET A 1 13.54 -9.86 -40.74
CA MET A 1 13.81 -10.37 -39.38
C MET A 1 12.62 -9.93 -38.53
N SER A 2 11.88 -10.88 -37.96
CA SER A 2 10.56 -10.60 -37.38
C SER A 2 10.66 -9.73 -36.13
N ILE A 3 9.91 -8.63 -36.13
CA ILE A 3 9.54 -7.93 -34.92
C ILE A 3 8.52 -8.84 -34.22
N ILE A 4 8.99 -9.65 -33.26
CA ILE A 4 8.09 -10.42 -32.39
C ILE A 4 7.49 -9.41 -31.41
N GLY A 5 6.22 -9.09 -31.59
CA GLY A 5 5.48 -8.22 -30.67
C GLY A 5 5.23 -8.93 -29.34
N LEU A 6 6.03 -8.61 -28.33
CA LEU A 6 5.79 -9.02 -26.94
C LEU A 6 4.98 -7.91 -26.25
N SER A 7 3.76 -8.25 -25.82
CA SER A 7 3.01 -7.41 -24.88
C SER A 7 3.57 -7.62 -23.47
N ALA A 8 3.72 -6.54 -22.69
CA ALA A 8 4.22 -6.60 -21.33
C ALA A 8 3.25 -5.89 -20.39
N ARG A 9 2.99 -6.50 -19.23
CA ARG A 9 2.14 -5.89 -18.20
C ARG A 9 2.80 -4.64 -17.60
N PRO A 10 2.01 -3.65 -17.14
CA PRO A 10 2.53 -2.46 -16.44
C PRO A 10 3.47 -2.82 -15.29
N GLU A 11 3.15 -3.87 -14.51
CA GLU A 11 3.98 -4.35 -13.42
C GLU A 11 5.37 -4.81 -13.91
N THR A 12 5.44 -5.49 -15.06
CA THR A 12 6.70 -5.96 -15.67
C THR A 12 7.58 -4.77 -16.10
N LEU A 13 6.98 -3.71 -16.62
CA LEU A 13 7.69 -2.51 -17.07
C LEU A 13 8.24 -1.69 -15.90
N LEU A 14 7.42 -1.50 -14.86
CA LEU A 14 7.84 -0.84 -13.63
C LEU A 14 8.98 -1.60 -12.95
N PHE A 15 8.90 -2.92 -12.92
CA PHE A 15 9.99 -3.76 -12.43
C PHE A 15 11.27 -3.53 -13.24
N LEU A 16 11.18 -3.54 -14.57
CA LEU A 16 12.34 -3.29 -15.44
C LEU A 16 12.95 -1.90 -15.20
N ALA A 17 12.11 -0.87 -15.08
CA ALA A 17 12.55 0.48 -14.77
C ALA A 17 13.30 0.54 -13.42
N TRP A 18 12.85 -0.23 -12.44
CA TRP A 18 13.54 -0.38 -11.16
C TRP A 18 14.86 -1.14 -11.30
N ALA A 19 14.85 -2.27 -11.99
CA ALA A 19 16.01 -3.12 -12.17
C ALA A 19 17.16 -2.41 -12.88
N ILE A 20 16.88 -1.51 -13.84
CA ILE A 20 17.89 -0.70 -14.55
C ILE A 20 18.59 0.29 -13.60
N ARG A 21 17.94 0.72 -12.53
CA ARG A 21 18.50 1.66 -11.54
C ARG A 21 19.33 0.95 -10.45
N THR A 22 19.56 -0.35 -10.59
CA THR A 22 20.28 -1.20 -9.64
C THR A 22 21.30 -2.07 -10.37
N ASP A 23 22.30 -2.61 -9.68
CA ASP A 23 23.30 -3.54 -10.26
C ASP A 23 22.73 -4.95 -10.57
N LEU A 24 21.42 -5.06 -10.80
CA LEU A 24 20.74 -6.34 -10.98
C LEU A 24 21.12 -7.02 -12.28
N ARG A 25 21.47 -6.25 -13.32
CA ARG A 25 21.88 -6.79 -14.61
C ARG A 25 23.17 -7.60 -14.48
N GLU A 26 24.19 -7.01 -13.88
CA GLU A 26 25.51 -7.60 -13.65
C GLU A 26 25.36 -8.86 -12.79
N ARG A 27 24.53 -8.77 -11.74
CA ARG A 27 24.24 -9.90 -10.86
C ARG A 27 23.53 -11.05 -11.59
N LEU A 28 22.59 -10.74 -12.48
CA LEU A 28 21.93 -11.77 -13.31
C LEU A 28 22.90 -12.43 -14.29
N ILE A 29 23.80 -11.67 -14.93
CA ILE A 29 24.81 -12.24 -15.83
C ILE A 29 25.67 -13.27 -15.07
N GLN A 30 26.09 -12.97 -13.84
CA GLN A 30 26.84 -13.91 -13.00
C GLN A 30 26.03 -15.16 -12.65
N VAL A 31 24.74 -15.00 -12.33
CA VAL A 31 23.83 -16.13 -12.04
C VAL A 31 23.69 -17.04 -13.25
N HIS A 32 23.51 -16.49 -14.45
CA HIS A 32 23.43 -17.28 -15.69
C HIS A 32 24.71 -18.05 -15.98
N GLN A 33 25.87 -17.43 -15.74
CA GLN A 33 27.17 -18.10 -15.91
C GLN A 33 27.35 -19.24 -14.90
N ALA A 34 26.93 -19.05 -13.65
CA ALA A 34 27.09 -20.03 -12.58
C ALA A 34 26.02 -21.15 -12.57
N ARG A 35 24.81 -20.88 -13.09
CA ARG A 35 23.64 -21.78 -13.01
C ARG A 35 22.95 -21.98 -14.36
N GLN A 36 23.73 -22.26 -15.41
CA GLN A 36 23.23 -22.40 -16.79
C GLN A 36 22.06 -23.37 -16.98
N TYR A 37 21.91 -24.38 -16.11
CA TYR A 37 20.87 -25.41 -16.21
C TYR A 37 19.64 -25.18 -15.33
N ASP A 38 19.64 -24.16 -14.48
CA ASP A 38 18.52 -23.83 -13.60
C ASP A 38 17.71 -22.67 -14.18
N ALA A 39 16.64 -23.01 -14.91
CA ALA A 39 15.74 -22.03 -15.52
C ALA A 39 14.96 -21.17 -14.50
N THR A 40 14.97 -21.54 -13.21
CA THR A 40 14.26 -20.83 -12.14
C THR A 40 15.17 -19.92 -11.32
N ALA A 41 16.48 -20.17 -11.31
CA ALA A 41 17.47 -19.33 -10.63
C ALA A 41 17.34 -17.82 -10.88
N PRO A 42 17.04 -17.34 -12.11
CA PRO A 42 16.94 -15.91 -12.39
C PRO A 42 15.75 -15.26 -11.68
N GLU A 43 14.59 -15.94 -11.66
CA GLU A 43 13.40 -15.46 -10.95
C GLU A 43 13.66 -15.37 -9.45
N TYR A 44 14.34 -16.37 -8.86
CA TYR A 44 14.70 -16.34 -7.43
C TYR A 44 15.60 -15.14 -7.09
N VAL A 45 16.56 -14.82 -7.94
CA VAL A 45 17.44 -13.65 -7.72
C VAL A 45 16.67 -12.34 -7.84
N LEU A 46 15.81 -12.22 -8.84
CA LEU A 46 14.97 -11.04 -9.06
C LEU A 46 14.00 -10.82 -7.90
N ARG A 47 13.31 -11.87 -7.43
CA ARG A 47 12.42 -11.81 -6.26
C ARG A 47 13.19 -11.53 -4.98
N GLY A 48 14.37 -12.15 -4.81
CA GLY A 48 15.23 -11.93 -3.66
C GLY A 48 15.70 -10.49 -3.56
N ALA A 49 16.13 -9.88 -4.66
CA ALA A 49 16.58 -8.49 -4.70
C ALA A 49 15.49 -7.50 -4.27
N ILE A 50 14.24 -7.78 -4.62
CA ILE A 50 13.10 -7.01 -4.13
C ILE A 50 12.91 -7.20 -2.63
N LYS A 51 12.93 -8.44 -2.14
CA LYS A 51 12.79 -8.69 -0.70
C LYS A 51 13.81 -7.92 0.13
N TYR A 52 15.06 -7.84 -0.32
CA TYR A 52 16.10 -7.07 0.38
C TYR A 52 15.99 -5.54 0.22
N SER A 53 15.15 -5.06 -0.70
CA SER A 53 14.85 -3.63 -0.85
C SER A 53 13.51 -3.25 -0.23
N GLN A 54 12.81 -4.20 0.39
CA GLN A 54 11.58 -3.91 1.13
C GLN A 54 11.85 -2.88 2.23
N PRO A 55 11.03 -1.81 2.33
CA PRO A 55 11.16 -0.87 3.42
C PRO A 55 10.98 -1.60 4.76
N PRO A 56 11.77 -1.26 5.80
CA PRO A 56 11.64 -1.84 7.14
C PRO A 56 10.22 -1.72 7.72
N VAL A 57 9.43 -0.78 7.20
CA VAL A 57 8.07 -0.52 7.64
C VAL A 57 7.12 -1.71 7.46
N PHE A 58 7.32 -2.58 6.46
CA PHE A 58 6.46 -3.76 6.29
C PHE A 58 6.67 -4.77 7.42
N GLU A 59 7.91 -4.92 7.87
CA GLU A 59 8.25 -5.80 8.99
C GLU A 59 7.99 -5.13 10.35
N GLY A 60 8.09 -3.79 10.42
CA GLY A 60 7.95 -3.01 11.64
C GLY A 60 6.53 -2.56 12.00
N ASP A 61 5.62 -2.44 11.03
CA ASP A 61 4.21 -2.05 11.26
C ASP A 61 3.31 -3.30 11.35
N SER A 62 3.05 -3.75 12.58
CA SER A 62 2.19 -4.90 12.85
C SER A 62 0.70 -4.69 12.52
N VAL A 63 0.24 -3.46 12.27
CA VAL A 63 -1.17 -3.15 12.07
C VAL A 63 -1.49 -3.01 10.59
N TYR A 64 -0.78 -2.13 9.88
CA TYR A 64 -1.05 -1.86 8.46
C TYR A 64 -0.05 -2.53 7.51
N GLY A 65 1.16 -2.82 7.97
CA GLY A 65 2.22 -3.46 7.18
C GLY A 65 1.74 -4.71 6.43
N PRO A 66 1.04 -5.66 7.07
CA PRO A 66 0.55 -6.88 6.41
C PRO A 66 -0.39 -6.60 5.23
N VAL A 67 -1.19 -5.54 5.29
CA VAL A 67 -2.13 -5.19 4.22
C VAL A 67 -1.38 -4.68 3.00
N TYR A 68 -0.43 -3.78 3.21
CA TYR A 68 0.39 -3.25 2.12
C TYR A 68 1.32 -4.31 1.52
N GLU A 69 1.86 -5.20 2.36
CA GLU A 69 2.65 -6.35 1.89
C GLU A 69 1.80 -7.26 0.99
N ALA A 70 0.57 -7.59 1.39
CA ALA A 70 -0.32 -8.43 0.59
C ALA A 70 -0.64 -7.82 -0.78
N LEU A 71 -0.95 -6.52 -0.83
CA LEU A 71 -1.19 -5.79 -2.08
C LEU A 71 0.06 -5.70 -2.96
N PHE A 72 1.23 -5.51 -2.35
CA PHE A 72 2.51 -5.50 -3.06
C PHE A 72 2.82 -6.87 -3.67
N VAL A 73 2.73 -7.93 -2.87
CA VAL A 73 3.00 -9.32 -3.29
C VAL A 73 2.05 -9.72 -4.42
N TYR A 74 0.79 -9.31 -4.36
CA TYR A 74 -0.16 -9.52 -5.44
C TYR A 74 0.33 -8.95 -6.78
N ARG A 75 0.74 -7.67 -6.81
CA ARG A 75 1.28 -7.03 -8.02
C ARG A 75 2.59 -7.65 -8.46
N LEU A 76 3.48 -7.97 -7.51
CA LEU A 76 4.74 -8.64 -7.79
C LEU A 76 4.52 -9.99 -8.49
N ASN A 77 3.48 -10.74 -8.12
CA ASN A 77 3.16 -12.02 -8.77
C ASN A 77 2.62 -11.86 -10.20
N ARG A 78 2.24 -10.65 -10.61
CA ARG A 78 1.83 -10.35 -11.99
C ARG A 78 3.00 -10.00 -12.90
N VAL A 79 4.20 -9.77 -12.35
CA VAL A 79 5.43 -9.51 -13.09
C VAL A 79 5.85 -10.74 -13.87
N GLU A 80 6.13 -10.54 -15.15
CA GLU A 80 6.61 -11.60 -16.04
C GLU A 80 8.13 -11.72 -15.93
N PHE A 81 8.62 -12.36 -14.87
CA PHE A 81 10.06 -12.45 -14.57
C PHE A 81 10.92 -13.04 -15.68
N ARG A 82 10.37 -13.94 -16.50
CA ARG A 82 11.05 -14.46 -17.70
C ARG A 82 11.32 -13.36 -18.73
N LEU A 83 10.38 -12.44 -18.91
CA LEU A 83 10.54 -11.29 -19.79
C LEU A 83 11.53 -10.28 -19.20
N VAL A 84 11.50 -10.07 -17.88
CA VAL A 84 12.48 -9.23 -17.18
C VAL A 84 13.90 -9.76 -17.37
N ASP A 85 14.11 -11.05 -17.09
CA ASP A 85 15.39 -11.72 -17.26
C ASP A 85 15.88 -11.62 -18.72
N TRP A 86 15.02 -11.96 -19.68
CA TRP A 86 15.34 -11.84 -21.10
C TRP A 86 15.74 -10.41 -21.51
N ALA A 87 15.03 -9.40 -21.01
CA ALA A 87 15.30 -7.99 -21.30
C ALA A 87 16.61 -7.51 -20.67
N LEU A 88 16.92 -7.88 -19.42
CA LEU A 88 18.16 -7.48 -18.73
C LEU A 88 19.41 -8.09 -19.39
N ARG A 89 19.29 -9.23 -20.06
CA ARG A 89 20.36 -9.82 -20.87
C ARG A 89 20.63 -9.06 -22.17
N GLY A 90 19.78 -8.10 -22.56
CA GLY A 90 20.01 -7.19 -23.68
C GLY A 90 19.70 -7.80 -25.06
N TYR A 91 18.78 -8.76 -25.13
CA TYR A 91 18.56 -9.53 -26.36
C TYR A 91 17.74 -8.84 -27.46
N ASN A 92 16.80 -7.91 -27.19
CA ASN A 92 16.07 -7.07 -28.18
C ASN A 92 15.24 -5.94 -27.50
N ALA A 93 14.57 -5.07 -28.30
CA ALA A 93 13.66 -4.01 -27.83
C ALA A 93 12.25 -4.54 -27.44
N VAL A 94 11.57 -3.88 -26.49
CA VAL A 94 10.22 -4.21 -26.01
C VAL A 94 9.20 -3.21 -26.59
N TYR A 95 8.06 -3.69 -27.09
CA TYR A 95 6.95 -2.86 -27.57
C TYR A 95 5.82 -2.83 -26.53
N LEU A 96 5.21 -1.66 -26.30
CA LEU A 96 4.12 -1.50 -25.35
C LEU A 96 2.79 -1.82 -26.03
N LYS A 97 2.11 -2.88 -25.58
CA LYS A 97 0.70 -3.13 -25.91
C LYS A 97 -0.05 -3.36 -24.60
N GLU A 98 -1.29 -2.87 -24.52
CA GLU A 98 -2.16 -3.16 -23.37
C GLU A 98 -2.33 -4.68 -23.23
N ALA A 99 -2.03 -5.20 -22.05
CA ALA A 99 -2.23 -6.60 -21.71
C ALA A 99 -3.72 -6.84 -21.41
N GLU A 100 -4.27 -7.95 -21.90
CA GLU A 100 -5.64 -8.35 -21.57
C GLU A 100 -5.78 -8.59 -20.07
N ALA A 101 -6.83 -8.02 -19.48
CA ALA A 101 -7.16 -8.21 -18.07
C ALA A 101 -7.34 -9.71 -17.78
N ALA A 102 -6.66 -10.22 -16.76
CA ALA A 102 -6.92 -11.58 -16.29
C ALA A 102 -8.38 -11.68 -15.83
N ALA A 103 -9.06 -12.77 -16.19
CA ALA A 103 -10.41 -13.04 -15.73
C ALA A 103 -10.43 -13.08 -14.20
N LEU A 104 -11.35 -12.30 -13.60
CA LEU A 104 -11.60 -12.28 -12.17
C LEU A 104 -12.37 -13.56 -11.80
N ASP A 105 -11.66 -14.56 -11.27
CA ASP A 105 -12.30 -15.60 -10.47
C ASP A 105 -12.50 -15.01 -9.07
N GLY A 106 -13.68 -14.49 -8.75
CA GLY A 106 -13.83 -13.78 -7.48
C GLY A 106 -15.25 -13.54 -6.98
N THR A 107 -15.42 -13.84 -5.70
CA THR A 107 -16.54 -13.43 -4.81
C THR A 107 -16.62 -11.90 -4.64
N TYR A 108 -15.58 -11.16 -5.02
CA TYR A 108 -15.45 -9.72 -4.87
C TYR A 108 -15.39 -9.02 -6.23
N SER A 109 -15.75 -7.75 -6.29
CA SER A 109 -15.75 -6.98 -7.55
C SER A 109 -14.35 -6.78 -8.14
N THR A 110 -13.31 -6.71 -7.31
CA THR A 110 -11.89 -6.73 -7.74
C THR A 110 -11.06 -7.65 -6.84
N ALA A 111 -9.96 -8.17 -7.37
CA ALA A 111 -9.04 -9.00 -6.60
C ALA A 111 -8.41 -8.20 -5.45
N GLU A 112 -8.09 -6.93 -5.71
CA GLU A 112 -7.51 -5.99 -4.75
C GLU A 112 -8.45 -5.73 -3.57
N THR A 113 -9.76 -5.58 -3.79
CA THR A 113 -10.74 -5.48 -2.69
C THR A 113 -10.72 -6.73 -1.82
N GLY A 114 -10.73 -7.92 -2.43
CA GLY A 114 -10.71 -9.19 -1.71
C GLY A 114 -9.44 -9.36 -0.87
N ILE A 115 -8.28 -9.05 -1.44
CA ILE A 115 -6.98 -9.14 -0.76
C ILE A 115 -6.91 -8.15 0.41
N LEU A 116 -7.36 -6.92 0.18
CA LEU A 116 -7.40 -5.89 1.22
C LEU A 116 -8.30 -6.34 2.38
N TRP A 117 -9.52 -6.77 2.09
CA TRP A 117 -10.47 -7.21 3.12
C TRP A 117 -9.98 -8.43 3.90
N GLN A 118 -9.47 -9.46 3.22
CA GLN A 118 -8.94 -10.65 3.90
C GLN A 118 -7.76 -10.32 4.81
N SER A 119 -6.94 -9.33 4.43
CA SER A 119 -5.80 -8.89 5.24
C SER A 119 -6.27 -8.07 6.45
N ILE A 120 -7.26 -7.20 6.27
CA ILE A 120 -7.92 -6.47 7.38
C ILE A 120 -8.55 -7.46 8.36
N ALA A 121 -9.33 -8.43 7.87
CA ALA A 121 -10.07 -9.38 8.70
C ALA A 121 -9.16 -10.33 9.51
N LYS A 122 -7.89 -10.51 9.11
CA LYS A 122 -6.90 -11.30 9.86
C LYS A 122 -6.19 -10.50 10.95
N ASN A 123 -6.38 -9.19 11.01
CA ASN A 123 -5.74 -8.30 11.98
C ASN A 123 -6.82 -7.63 12.84
N ASP A 124 -7.05 -8.16 14.05
CA ASP A 124 -8.12 -7.69 14.93
C ASP A 124 -8.04 -6.19 15.22
N ARG A 125 -6.83 -5.63 15.35
CA ARG A 125 -6.62 -4.20 15.61
C ARG A 125 -7.07 -3.36 14.42
N LEU A 126 -6.64 -3.73 13.21
CA LEU A 126 -7.03 -3.02 12.00
C LEU A 126 -8.52 -3.20 11.70
N LEU A 127 -9.06 -4.41 11.87
CA LEU A 127 -10.49 -4.68 11.71
C LEU A 127 -11.34 -3.84 12.65
N PHE A 128 -10.96 -3.76 13.93
CA PHE A 128 -11.63 -2.91 14.91
C PHE A 128 -11.62 -1.44 14.48
N HIS A 129 -10.47 -0.93 14.06
CA HIS A 129 -10.34 0.47 13.63
C HIS A 129 -11.21 0.76 12.39
N VAL A 130 -11.11 -0.07 11.36
CA VAL A 130 -11.92 0.05 10.14
C VAL A 130 -13.42 0.01 10.47
N LYS A 131 -13.85 -0.86 11.39
CA LYS A 131 -15.23 -0.89 11.89
C LYS A 131 -15.61 0.35 12.71
N SER A 132 -14.68 0.95 13.44
CA SER A 132 -14.95 2.21 14.16
C SER A 132 -15.28 3.33 13.19
N ILE A 133 -14.50 3.49 12.12
CA ILE A 133 -14.79 4.44 11.04
C ILE A 133 -16.21 4.22 10.51
N GLY A 134 -16.62 2.97 10.28
CA GLY A 134 -18.00 2.66 9.89
C GLY A 134 -19.07 3.22 10.83
N ARG A 135 -18.83 3.18 12.14
CA ARG A 135 -19.74 3.71 13.17
C ARG A 135 -19.71 5.23 13.26
N ASP A 136 -18.51 5.83 13.21
CA ASP A 136 -18.30 7.26 13.41
C ASP A 136 -18.90 8.09 12.27
N TRP A 137 -18.98 7.52 11.06
CA TRP A 137 -19.58 8.13 9.87
C TRP A 137 -21.04 7.71 9.62
N GLY A 138 -21.76 7.30 10.68
CA GLY A 138 -23.22 7.17 10.68
C GLY A 138 -23.81 6.14 9.73
N GLY A 139 -23.02 5.18 9.23
CA GLY A 139 -23.49 4.12 8.33
C GLY A 139 -23.76 4.55 6.88
N ASN A 140 -23.36 5.75 6.47
CA ASN A 140 -23.41 6.14 5.06
C ASN A 140 -22.25 5.46 4.30
N ILE A 141 -22.60 4.52 3.41
CA ILE A 141 -21.64 3.73 2.64
C ILE A 141 -20.64 4.58 1.85
N GLN A 142 -21.06 5.72 1.28
CA GLN A 142 -20.19 6.59 0.46
C GLN A 142 -19.20 7.35 1.33
N GLN A 143 -19.65 7.87 2.48
CA GLN A 143 -18.77 8.56 3.43
C GLN A 143 -17.75 7.59 4.03
N VAL A 144 -18.19 6.39 4.43
CA VAL A 144 -17.30 5.33 4.93
C VAL A 144 -16.31 4.90 3.85
N ALA A 145 -16.76 4.72 2.61
CA ALA A 145 -15.88 4.37 1.49
C ALA A 145 -14.80 5.44 1.25
N ASN A 146 -15.17 6.72 1.30
CA ASN A 146 -14.19 7.80 1.14
C ASN A 146 -13.22 7.87 2.34
N ALA A 147 -13.73 7.69 3.57
CA ALA A 147 -12.90 7.66 4.77
C ALA A 147 -11.85 6.55 4.71
N LEU A 148 -12.27 5.34 4.33
CA LEU A 148 -11.38 4.19 4.17
C LEU A 148 -10.37 4.43 3.07
N ARG A 149 -10.79 4.93 1.90
CA ARG A 149 -9.88 5.28 0.80
C ARG A 149 -8.79 6.24 1.27
N LEU A 150 -9.19 7.34 1.90
CA LEU A 150 -8.26 8.37 2.36
C LEU A 150 -7.33 7.85 3.45
N LEU A 151 -7.82 7.05 4.40
CA LEU A 151 -6.99 6.41 5.43
C LEU A 151 -5.84 5.62 4.81
N PHE A 152 -6.14 4.74 3.86
CA PHE A 152 -5.13 3.89 3.22
C PHE A 152 -4.24 4.68 2.27
N VAL A 153 -4.78 5.64 1.51
CA VAL A 153 -4.00 6.46 0.57
C VAL A 153 -3.05 7.42 1.30
N PHE A 154 -3.49 8.10 2.36
CA PHE A 154 -2.62 9.04 3.10
C PHE A 154 -1.55 8.36 3.94
N ARG A 155 -1.77 7.11 4.36
CA ARG A 155 -0.74 6.33 5.02
C ARG A 155 0.35 5.85 4.05
N THR A 156 0.04 5.64 2.77
CA THR A 156 1.02 5.11 1.79
C THR A 156 2.31 5.94 1.72
N PRO A 157 2.29 7.29 1.63
CA PRO A 157 3.52 8.08 1.66
C PRO A 157 4.26 8.01 3.00
N LEU A 158 3.55 7.95 4.13
CA LEU A 158 4.17 7.92 5.47
C LEU A 158 4.97 6.63 5.70
N LEU A 159 4.54 5.54 5.08
CA LEU A 159 5.25 4.26 5.10
C LEU A 159 6.55 4.30 4.29
N MET A 160 6.70 5.26 3.37
CA MET A 160 7.76 5.25 2.35
C MET A 160 8.76 6.40 2.46
N ARG A 161 8.74 7.17 3.54
CA ARG A 161 9.61 8.34 3.76
C ARG A 161 11.08 8.04 4.09
N THR A 162 11.51 6.79 4.01
CA THR A 162 12.95 6.48 4.10
C THR A 162 13.56 6.63 2.71
N SER A 163 14.68 7.37 2.61
CA SER A 163 15.47 7.51 1.38
C SER A 163 15.98 6.16 0.82
N THR A 164 15.78 5.08 1.57
CA THR A 164 16.13 3.70 1.25
C THR A 164 15.00 2.91 0.59
N SER A 165 13.77 3.41 0.56
CA SER A 165 12.64 2.67 -0.02
C SER A 165 12.64 2.74 -1.55
N SER A 166 12.47 1.60 -2.23
CA SER A 166 12.36 1.58 -3.69
C SER A 166 11.03 2.19 -4.17
N PHE A 167 11.08 3.05 -5.19
CA PHE A 167 9.88 3.59 -5.85
C PHE A 167 8.94 2.48 -6.36
N LEU A 168 9.46 1.28 -6.65
CA LEU A 168 8.66 0.14 -7.09
C LEU A 168 7.56 -0.22 -6.09
N PHE A 169 7.85 -0.12 -4.79
CA PHE A 169 6.86 -0.41 -3.75
C PHE A 169 5.75 0.62 -3.76
N GLN A 170 6.10 1.90 -3.89
CA GLN A 170 5.13 3.00 -3.95
C GLN A 170 4.18 2.82 -5.11
N GLU A 171 4.72 2.56 -6.30
CA GLU A 171 3.91 2.41 -7.51
C GLU A 171 3.01 1.17 -7.42
N PHE A 172 3.53 0.02 -6.99
CA PHE A 172 2.71 -1.20 -6.88
C PHE A 172 1.59 -1.07 -5.84
N VAL A 173 1.88 -0.48 -4.67
CA VAL A 173 0.84 -0.25 -3.66
C VAL A 173 -0.19 0.76 -4.18
N SER A 174 0.26 1.87 -4.78
CA SER A 174 -0.66 2.90 -5.31
C SER A 174 -1.57 2.34 -6.40
N MET A 175 -1.01 1.61 -7.37
CA MET A 175 -1.78 0.91 -8.41
C MET A 175 -2.78 -0.08 -7.82
N SER A 176 -2.45 -0.77 -6.73
CA SER A 176 -3.40 -1.67 -6.06
C SER A 176 -4.53 -0.92 -5.39
N LEU A 177 -4.23 0.14 -4.63
CA LEU A 177 -5.24 0.95 -3.94
C LEU A 177 -6.19 1.66 -4.91
N GLU A 178 -5.71 2.03 -6.10
CA GLU A 178 -6.55 2.60 -7.17
C GLU A 178 -7.59 1.60 -7.72
N GLN A 179 -7.29 0.30 -7.67
CA GLN A 179 -8.20 -0.77 -8.15
C GLN A 179 -9.09 -1.33 -7.04
N VAL A 180 -8.94 -0.88 -5.79
CA VAL A 180 -9.85 -1.25 -4.71
C VAL A 180 -11.21 -0.60 -4.94
N ASN A 181 -12.26 -1.41 -4.88
CA ASN A 181 -13.62 -0.92 -4.80
C ASN A 181 -13.95 -0.52 -3.36
N TRP A 182 -13.78 0.76 -3.07
CA TRP A 182 -13.98 1.32 -1.73
C TRP A 182 -15.42 1.24 -1.24
N VAL A 183 -16.41 1.23 -2.15
CA VAL A 183 -17.84 1.10 -1.79
C VAL A 183 -18.14 -0.32 -1.36
N GLU A 184 -17.63 -1.32 -2.09
CA GLU A 184 -17.72 -2.73 -1.68
C GLU A 184 -17.02 -2.96 -0.34
N LEU A 185 -15.84 -2.37 -0.13
CA LEU A 185 -15.14 -2.45 1.15
C LEU A 185 -15.98 -1.84 2.28
N ALA A 186 -16.59 -0.67 2.06
CA ALA A 186 -17.47 -0.05 3.05
C ALA A 186 -18.71 -0.89 3.35
N ALA A 187 -19.31 -1.55 2.35
CA ALA A 187 -20.42 -2.48 2.55
C ALA A 187 -20.02 -3.64 3.47
N LEU A 188 -18.82 -4.20 3.28
CA LEU A 188 -18.27 -5.25 4.15
C LEU A 188 -18.06 -4.77 5.59
N VAL A 189 -17.58 -3.53 5.77
CA VAL A 189 -17.38 -2.91 7.08
C VAL A 189 -18.70 -2.67 7.82
N LEU A 190 -19.72 -2.20 7.09
CA LEU A 190 -21.05 -1.92 7.60
C LEU A 190 -21.94 -3.16 7.69
N GLU A 191 -21.46 -4.31 7.21
CA GLU A 191 -22.20 -5.58 7.18
C GLU A 191 -23.52 -5.49 6.39
N ILE A 192 -23.52 -4.73 5.29
CA ILE A 192 -24.66 -4.56 4.39
C ILE A 192 -24.39 -5.18 3.00
N PRO A 193 -25.44 -5.54 2.23
CA PRO A 193 -25.25 -6.05 0.87
C PRO A 193 -24.65 -4.99 -0.05
N TYR A 194 -23.57 -5.34 -0.75
CA TYR A 194 -23.01 -4.52 -1.82
C TYR A 194 -23.86 -4.62 -3.10
N GLN A 195 -24.12 -3.50 -3.77
CA GLN A 195 -24.73 -3.50 -5.11
C GLN A 195 -23.66 -3.40 -6.20
N PRO A 196 -23.53 -4.42 -7.09
CA PRO A 196 -22.55 -4.40 -8.16
C PRO A 196 -22.70 -3.18 -9.08
N GLY A 197 -21.58 -2.52 -9.38
CA GLY A 197 -21.54 -1.35 -10.25
C GLY A 197 -21.66 -0.01 -9.53
N GLU A 198 -21.94 -0.01 -8.21
CA GLU A 198 -21.77 1.20 -7.41
C GLU A 198 -20.29 1.62 -7.38
N THR A 199 -20.06 2.91 -7.62
CA THR A 199 -18.74 3.55 -7.59
C THR A 199 -18.72 4.66 -6.55
N LEU A 200 -17.52 4.98 -6.06
CA LEU A 200 -17.33 6.05 -5.08
C LEU A 200 -17.66 7.41 -5.71
N GLN A 201 -18.63 8.11 -5.15
CA GLN A 201 -18.94 9.49 -5.53
C GLN A 201 -17.92 10.44 -4.92
N LYS A 202 -17.29 11.29 -5.75
CA LYS A 202 -16.19 12.19 -5.33
C LYS A 202 -16.64 13.58 -4.85
N GLU A 203 -17.93 13.79 -4.58
CA GLU A 203 -18.44 15.15 -4.32
C GLU A 203 -18.37 15.57 -2.84
N GLY A 204 -17.78 16.75 -2.61
CA GLY A 204 -18.26 17.73 -1.62
C GLY A 204 -17.60 17.78 -0.24
N ASP A 205 -17.23 16.64 0.34
CA ASP A 205 -16.80 16.56 1.76
C ASP A 205 -15.31 16.20 1.97
N ASP A 206 -14.50 16.27 0.92
CA ASP A 206 -13.10 15.81 0.97
C ASP A 206 -12.26 16.54 2.04
N GLU A 207 -12.46 17.85 2.24
CA GLU A 207 -11.69 18.62 3.23
C GLU A 207 -12.10 18.33 4.69
N ALA A 208 -13.40 18.25 4.96
CA ALA A 208 -13.91 17.92 6.30
C ALA A 208 -13.56 16.46 6.67
N MET A 209 -13.66 15.55 5.70
CA MET A 209 -13.23 14.15 5.83
C MET A 209 -11.72 14.04 6.04
N GLN A 210 -10.91 14.80 5.29
CA GLN A 210 -9.46 14.88 5.47
C GLN A 210 -9.09 15.40 6.86
N LEU A 211 -9.77 16.45 7.33
CA LEU A 211 -9.55 17.00 8.65
C LEU A 211 -9.92 15.99 9.75
N ALA A 212 -11.08 15.34 9.63
CA ALA A 212 -11.50 14.31 10.57
C ALA A 212 -10.51 13.13 10.60
N LEU A 213 -10.02 12.69 9.44
CA LEU A 213 -8.99 11.66 9.33
C LEU A 213 -7.64 12.12 9.88
N LEU A 214 -7.25 13.39 9.70
CA LEU A 214 -6.04 13.94 10.30
C LEU A 214 -6.15 13.91 11.83
N LYS A 215 -7.30 14.33 12.39
CA LYS A 215 -7.56 14.25 13.84
C LYS A 215 -7.50 12.81 14.34
N GLU A 216 -8.11 11.88 13.61
CA GLU A 216 -8.05 10.44 13.92
C GLU A 216 -6.60 9.93 13.90
N LEU A 217 -5.80 10.28 12.89
CA LEU A 217 -4.40 9.89 12.78
C LEU A 217 -3.54 10.46 13.91
N LEU A 218 -3.76 11.71 14.31
CA LEU A 218 -3.06 12.36 15.42
C LEU A 218 -3.42 11.70 16.75
N TRP A 219 -4.71 11.50 17.01
CA TRP A 219 -5.19 10.82 18.22
C TRP A 219 -4.68 9.39 18.29
N ARG A 220 -4.70 8.67 17.17
CA ARG A 220 -4.21 7.30 17.11
C ARG A 220 -2.70 7.24 17.30
N GLY A 221 -1.95 8.19 16.76
CA GLY A 221 -0.51 8.33 17.04
C GLY A 221 -0.25 8.51 18.53
N TYR A 222 -1.02 9.39 19.19
CA TYR A 222 -0.94 9.58 20.65
C TYR A 222 -1.18 8.26 21.41
N VAL A 223 -2.25 7.53 21.09
CA VAL A 223 -2.59 6.25 21.74
C VAL A 223 -1.52 5.18 21.48
N ASP A 224 -1.15 4.97 20.21
CA ASP A 224 -0.22 3.91 19.82
C ASP A 224 1.18 4.16 20.42
N PHE A 225 1.73 5.37 20.31
CA PHE A 225 3.03 5.70 20.91
C PHE A 225 3.00 5.62 22.44
N GLY A 226 1.87 6.00 23.06
CA GLY A 226 1.67 5.87 24.50
C GLY A 226 1.62 4.42 24.97
N GLU A 227 0.99 3.53 24.20
CA GLU A 227 1.01 2.09 24.48
C GLU A 227 2.42 1.49 24.25
N PHE A 228 3.10 1.91 23.18
CA PHE A 228 4.43 1.42 22.83
C PHE A 228 5.52 1.87 23.82
N SER A 229 5.39 3.04 24.44
CA SER A 229 6.35 3.51 25.45
C SER A 229 6.39 2.57 26.67
N LEU A 230 5.31 1.83 26.93
CA LEU A 230 5.22 0.87 28.03
C LEU A 230 5.79 -0.51 27.68
N HIS A 231 6.34 -0.70 26.48
CA HIS A 231 6.82 -2.01 26.04
C HIS A 231 8.12 -2.42 26.77
N PRO A 232 8.16 -3.58 27.44
CA PRO A 232 9.25 -3.94 28.37
C PRO A 232 10.60 -4.23 27.70
N LEU A 233 10.62 -4.41 26.38
CA LEU A 233 11.83 -4.67 25.60
C LEU A 233 12.46 -3.41 24.98
N PHE A 234 11.88 -2.23 25.21
CA PHE A 234 12.39 -1.01 24.59
C PHE A 234 13.55 -0.42 25.40
N SER A 235 14.56 0.08 24.70
CA SER A 235 15.64 0.85 25.32
C SER A 235 15.10 2.17 25.85
N GLN A 236 15.78 2.77 26.84
CA GLN A 236 15.41 4.09 27.37
C GLN A 236 15.29 5.14 26.27
N GLN A 237 16.19 5.12 25.28
CA GLN A 237 16.15 6.05 24.15
C GLN A 237 14.88 5.89 23.29
N VAL A 238 14.40 4.66 23.10
CA VAL A 238 13.16 4.38 22.36
C VAL A 238 11.94 4.78 23.19
N HIS A 239 11.98 4.55 24.50
CA HIS A 239 10.94 5.01 25.43
C HIS A 239 10.79 6.53 25.37
N ASP A 240 11.89 7.28 25.53
CA ASP A 240 11.90 8.74 25.49
C ASP A 240 11.39 9.25 24.12
N LEU A 241 11.81 8.63 23.03
CA LEU A 241 11.31 8.95 21.68
C LEU A 241 9.80 8.69 21.53
N CYS A 242 9.28 7.58 22.06
CA CYS A 242 7.85 7.30 22.04
C CYS A 242 7.08 8.36 22.83
N MET A 243 7.57 8.77 24.01
CA MET A 243 6.95 9.82 24.81
C MET A 243 6.95 11.18 24.09
N ASP A 244 8.08 11.56 23.46
CA ASP A 244 8.17 12.78 22.66
C ASP A 244 7.17 12.78 21.49
N LEU A 245 7.00 11.63 20.81
CA LEU A 245 6.06 11.47 19.72
C LEU A 245 4.60 11.48 20.22
N THR A 246 4.31 10.86 21.36
CA THR A 246 3.01 10.94 22.03
C THR A 246 2.64 12.40 22.31
N ASP A 247 3.55 13.16 22.91
CA ASP A 247 3.36 14.57 23.21
C ASP A 247 3.18 15.40 21.93
N ALA A 248 3.98 15.16 20.89
CA ALA A 248 3.85 15.84 19.61
C ALA A 248 2.48 15.59 18.95
N CYS A 249 2.00 14.35 18.97
CA CYS A 249 0.66 13.98 18.48
C CYS A 249 -0.44 14.69 19.27
N PHE A 250 -0.34 14.72 20.60
CA PHE A 250 -1.30 15.40 21.47
C PHE A 250 -1.33 16.91 21.23
N GLN A 251 -0.17 17.56 21.14
CA GLN A 251 -0.09 18.99 20.88
C GLN A 251 -0.61 19.35 19.48
N ALA A 252 -0.27 18.56 18.46
CA ALA A 252 -0.78 18.75 17.11
C ALA A 252 -2.31 18.60 17.07
N GLN A 253 -2.87 17.63 17.79
CA GLN A 253 -4.33 17.49 17.88
C GLN A 253 -4.99 18.69 18.53
N ARG A 254 -4.46 19.17 19.67
CA ARG A 254 -4.97 20.38 20.32
C ARG A 254 -4.90 21.62 19.43
N GLU A 255 -3.83 21.73 18.64
CA GLU A 255 -3.67 22.84 17.70
C GLU A 255 -4.68 22.74 16.54
N VAL A 256 -4.94 21.54 16.02
CA VAL A 256 -5.98 21.33 15.02
C VAL A 256 -7.36 21.68 15.56
N GLU A 257 -7.70 21.25 16.79
CA GLU A 257 -8.95 21.61 17.47
C GLU A 257 -9.07 23.13 17.65
N ARG A 258 -8.00 23.80 18.08
CA ARG A 258 -7.94 25.27 18.21
C ARG A 258 -8.18 25.98 16.87
N LEU A 259 -7.57 25.49 15.80
CA LEU A 259 -7.72 26.04 14.45
C LEU A 259 -9.14 25.85 13.90
N GLU A 260 -9.79 24.74 14.26
CA GLU A 260 -11.19 24.45 13.94
C GLU A 260 -12.15 25.39 14.68
N GLU A 261 -11.97 25.53 16.00
CA GLU A 261 -12.76 26.44 16.85
C GLU A 261 -12.65 27.91 16.42
N SER A 262 -11.48 28.31 15.90
CA SER A 262 -11.25 29.68 15.41
C SER A 262 -11.81 29.97 14.01
N GLN A 263 -12.48 28.99 13.37
CA GLN A 263 -12.95 29.03 11.98
C GLN A 263 -11.87 29.31 10.92
N HIS A 264 -10.58 29.24 11.27
CA HIS A 264 -9.51 29.51 10.32
C HIS A 264 -9.34 28.40 9.28
N LEU A 265 -9.79 27.17 9.56
CA LEU A 265 -9.69 26.05 8.62
C LEU A 265 -10.77 26.06 7.52
N TYR A 266 -11.88 26.79 7.71
CA TYR A 266 -13.01 26.81 6.77
C TYR A 266 -13.18 28.16 6.05
N ARG A 267 -12.29 29.12 6.31
CA ARG A 267 -12.29 30.43 5.66
C ARG A 267 -11.28 30.44 4.52
N ASN A 268 -11.79 30.20 3.30
CA ASN A 268 -11.21 30.77 2.08
C ASN A 268 -11.62 32.24 1.96
#